data_AF-A0A1V6IMC3-F1
#
_entry.id   AF-A0A1V6IMC3-F1
#
_cell.length_a   1.000
_cell.length_b   1.000
_cell.length_c   1.000
_cell.angle_alpha   90.00
_cell.angle_beta   90.00
_cell.angle_gamma   90.00
#
_symmetry.space_group_name_H-M   'P 1'
#
loop_
_entity.id
_entity.type
_entity.pdbx_description
1 polymer ?
#
loop_
_entity_poly.entity_id
_entity_poly.type
_entity_poly.pdbx_seq_one_letter_code
_entity_poly.pdbx_strand_id
1 'polypeptide(L)'
;MGKSSILNRLIGFNRQKVGSVREADSHGRHITTYRELIMLPKGGMIIDNPGMRELQLWSEDEDIDEVFDDIEVLSRDCKFRDCTHVNEPGCAVKKAIESGVLDLRRYQHYLKLKKEIEYLSIKQNQMKRVTEKARGRNISKYAKVVKKLKTGNY
;
A
#
# COMPACT_ATOMS: atom_id res chain seq x y z
N MET A 1 -15.59 4.86 8.95
CA MET A 1 -15.97 6.22 8.48
C MET A 1 -17.20 6.11 7.59
N GLY A 2 -18.30 6.79 7.97
CA GLY A 2 -19.69 6.54 7.57
C GLY A 2 -20.09 6.94 6.13
N LYS A 3 -19.36 6.46 5.13
CA LYS A 3 -19.68 6.66 3.71
C LYS A 3 -21.09 6.17 3.36
N SER A 4 -21.49 4.99 3.85
CA SER A 4 -22.84 4.44 3.65
C SER A 4 -23.94 5.32 4.26
N SER A 5 -23.68 6.00 5.38
CA SER A 5 -24.66 6.94 5.99
C SER A 5 -24.85 8.21 5.16
N ILE A 6 -23.77 8.73 4.57
CA ILE A 6 -23.83 9.89 3.65
C ILE A 6 -24.55 9.48 2.36
N LEU A 7 -24.22 8.32 1.82
CA LEU A 7 -24.78 7.77 0.59
C LEU A 7 -26.30 7.51 0.71
N ASN A 8 -26.76 6.95 1.83
CA ASN A 8 -28.19 6.76 2.09
C ASN A 8 -28.97 8.10 2.19
N ARG A 9 -28.36 9.15 2.76
CA ARG A 9 -28.98 10.50 2.81
C ARG A 9 -29.08 11.15 1.42
N LEU A 10 -28.08 10.95 0.56
CA LEU A 10 -28.06 11.52 -0.79
C LEU A 10 -29.04 10.82 -1.74
N ILE A 11 -29.28 9.52 -1.55
CA ILE A 11 -30.17 8.73 -2.42
C ILE A 11 -31.64 8.82 -1.99
N GLY A 12 -31.93 9.14 -0.72
CA GLY A 12 -33.30 9.35 -0.22
C GLY A 12 -34.07 8.06 0.11
N PHE A 13 -33.44 6.89 0.00
CA PHE A 13 -33.98 5.59 0.44
C PHE A 13 -32.84 4.67 0.93
N ASN A 14 -33.13 3.86 1.97
CA ASN A 14 -32.16 2.94 2.57
C ASN A 14 -31.91 1.72 1.67
N ARG A 15 -30.87 1.78 0.83
CA ARG A 15 -30.51 0.68 -0.08
C ARG A 15 -29.47 -0.28 0.51
N GLN A 16 -28.58 0.18 1.40
CA GLN A 16 -27.58 -0.67 2.06
C GLN A 16 -28.04 -1.12 3.45
N LYS A 17 -27.95 -2.43 3.76
CA LYS A 17 -28.24 -2.98 5.10
C LYS A 17 -27.30 -2.37 6.15
N VAL A 18 -27.85 -1.63 7.10
CA VAL A 18 -27.11 -1.10 8.26
C VAL A 18 -27.13 -2.16 9.36
N GLY A 19 -26.06 -2.94 9.47
CA GLY A 19 -25.85 -3.84 10.62
C GLY A 19 -25.36 -3.07 11.85
N SER A 20 -25.74 -3.53 13.04
CA SER A 20 -25.38 -2.90 14.32
C SER A 20 -23.88 -2.91 14.58
N VAL A 21 -23.39 -1.80 15.14
CA VAL A 21 -22.00 -1.61 15.57
C VAL A 21 -21.77 -2.46 16.83
N ARG A 22 -20.78 -3.37 16.80
CA ARG A 22 -20.29 -4.04 18.01
C ARG A 22 -19.29 -3.12 18.72
N GLU A 23 -19.48 -2.91 20.02
CA GLU A 23 -18.77 -1.96 20.88
C GLU A 23 -17.29 -2.30 21.18
N ALA A 24 -16.68 -3.28 20.50
CA ALA A 24 -15.33 -3.73 20.85
C ALA A 24 -14.21 -3.00 20.09
N ASP A 25 -14.49 -2.40 18.93
CA ASP A 25 -13.51 -1.61 18.17
C ASP A 25 -14.27 -0.54 17.41
N SER A 26 -14.03 0.74 17.73
CA SER A 26 -14.68 1.92 17.12
C SER A 26 -14.38 2.12 15.61
N HIS A 27 -13.93 1.07 14.92
CA HIS A 27 -13.74 1.01 13.48
C HIS A 27 -14.84 0.16 12.84
N GLY A 28 -15.98 0.80 12.55
CA GLY A 28 -17.06 0.23 11.74
C GLY A 28 -16.52 -0.29 10.39
N ARG A 29 -16.35 -1.61 10.30
CA ARG A 29 -15.87 -2.32 9.12
C ARG A 29 -17.06 -2.64 8.23
N HIS A 30 -17.69 -1.63 7.63
CA HIS A 30 -18.52 -1.86 6.45
C HIS A 30 -17.58 -2.13 5.29
N ILE A 31 -17.50 -3.40 4.91
CA ILE A 31 -16.69 -3.85 3.78
C ILE A 31 -17.59 -3.72 2.54
N THR A 32 -17.62 -2.55 1.92
CA THR A 32 -17.99 -2.53 0.50
C THR A 32 -16.92 -3.37 -0.20
N THR A 33 -17.29 -4.47 -0.85
CA THR A 33 -16.35 -5.41 -1.52
C THR A 33 -16.27 -5.20 -3.03
N TYR A 34 -17.11 -4.35 -3.61
CA TYR A 34 -17.19 -4.10 -5.06
C TYR A 34 -17.35 -2.60 -5.34
N ARG A 35 -16.82 -2.15 -6.48
CA ARG A 35 -17.01 -0.78 -6.98
C ARG A 35 -18.45 -0.65 -7.50
N GLU A 36 -19.24 0.26 -6.96
CA GLU A 36 -20.62 0.52 -7.42
C GLU A 36 -20.73 1.96 -7.94
N LEU A 37 -21.31 2.12 -9.14
CA LEU A 37 -21.73 3.40 -9.68
C LEU A 37 -23.22 3.59 -9.40
N ILE A 38 -23.56 4.61 -8.64
CA ILE A 38 -24.94 4.92 -8.25
C ILE A 38 -25.38 6.19 -8.96
N MET A 39 -26.41 6.07 -9.80
CA MET A 39 -27.06 7.22 -10.43
C MET A 39 -28.03 7.86 -9.44
N LEU A 40 -27.92 9.18 -9.26
CA LEU A 40 -28.81 9.92 -8.37
C LEU A 40 -30.12 10.31 -9.09
N PRO A 41 -31.29 10.23 -8.43
CA PRO A 41 -32.58 10.54 -9.04
C PRO A 41 -32.71 11.96 -9.60
N LYS A 42 -31.93 12.91 -9.07
CA LYS A 42 -31.93 14.33 -9.48
C LYS A 42 -30.74 14.70 -10.40
N GLY A 43 -30.05 13.70 -10.96
CA GLY A 43 -28.84 13.87 -11.74
C GLY A 43 -27.55 13.76 -10.91
N GLY A 44 -26.45 13.38 -11.57
CA GLY A 44 -25.15 13.09 -10.93
C GLY A 44 -24.92 11.60 -10.68
N MET A 45 -23.65 11.23 -10.49
CA MET A 45 -23.21 9.86 -10.24
C MET A 45 -22.29 9.78 -9.02
N ILE A 46 -22.48 8.77 -8.17
CA ILE A 46 -21.60 8.46 -7.04
C ILE A 46 -20.86 7.17 -7.37
N ILE A 47 -19.53 7.20 -7.28
CA ILE A 47 -18.70 6.00 -7.33
C ILE A 47 -18.34 5.64 -5.90
N ASP A 48 -18.92 4.56 -5.37
CA ASP A 48 -18.49 3.99 -4.09
C ASP A 48 -17.37 2.99 -4.37
N ASN A 49 -16.13 3.44 -4.21
CA ASN A 49 -14.99 2.53 -4.24
C ASN A 49 -14.87 1.84 -2.88
N PRO A 50 -14.73 0.50 -2.84
CA PRO A 50 -14.37 -0.20 -1.62
C PRO A 50 -13.09 0.46 -1.09
N GLY A 51 -13.05 0.76 0.21
CA GLY A 51 -11.90 1.42 0.82
C GLY A 51 -10.64 0.66 0.41
N MET A 52 -9.77 1.29 -0.39
CA MET A 52 -8.59 0.65 -0.96
C MET A 52 -7.72 0.23 0.22
N ARG A 53 -7.80 -1.06 0.59
CA ARG A 53 -7.14 -1.59 1.78
C ARG A 53 -5.70 -1.98 1.56
N GLU A 54 -5.27 -1.93 0.32
CA GLU A 54 -3.88 -1.89 -0.10
C GLU A 54 -3.90 -0.94 -1.29
N LEU A 55 -3.55 0.33 -1.07
CA LEU A 55 -2.78 1.01 -2.10
C LEU A 55 -1.53 0.15 -2.20
N GLN A 56 -1.58 -0.76 -3.16
CA GLN A 56 -0.42 -1.45 -3.66
C GLN A 56 0.48 -0.29 -4.08
N LEU A 57 1.42 0.09 -3.20
CA LEU A 57 2.45 1.08 -3.50
C LEU A 57 3.24 0.45 -4.63
N TRP A 58 2.82 0.76 -5.86
CA TRP A 58 3.49 0.43 -7.11
C TRP A 58 4.60 1.44 -7.35
N SER A 59 5.22 1.87 -6.28
CA SER A 59 6.15 2.94 -6.35
C SER A 59 7.36 2.65 -5.50
N GLU A 60 8.46 2.89 -6.18
CA GLU A 60 9.83 2.80 -5.72
C GLU A 60 10.03 3.79 -4.56
N ASP A 61 11.17 3.73 -3.89
CA ASP A 61 11.45 4.57 -2.73
C ASP A 61 11.23 6.09 -3.03
N GLU A 62 11.31 6.50 -4.30
CA GLU A 62 11.07 7.86 -4.81
C GLU A 62 9.68 8.44 -4.46
N ASP A 63 8.60 7.65 -4.41
CA ASP A 63 7.27 8.20 -4.08
C ASP A 63 7.11 8.51 -2.58
N ILE A 64 7.84 7.81 -1.70
CA ILE A 64 7.86 8.17 -0.28
C ILE A 64 8.54 9.53 -0.13
N ASP A 65 9.65 9.73 -0.84
CA ASP A 65 10.45 10.93 -0.73
C ASP A 65 9.66 12.16 -1.20
N GLU A 66 8.78 12.04 -2.20
CA GLU A 66 7.84 13.11 -2.57
C GLU A 66 6.79 13.42 -1.50
N VAL A 67 6.22 12.39 -0.84
CA VAL A 67 5.19 12.57 0.19
C VAL A 67 5.78 13.17 1.48
N PHE A 68 7.05 12.87 1.75
CA PHE A 68 7.80 13.30 2.92
C PHE A 68 8.98 14.21 2.54
N ASP A 69 8.80 15.07 1.53
CA ASP A 69 9.85 15.98 1.04
C ASP A 69 10.42 16.88 2.15
N ASP A 70 9.61 17.25 3.14
CA ASP A 70 10.07 18.00 4.31
C ASP A 70 11.09 17.20 5.17
N ILE A 71 10.90 15.89 5.30
CA ILE A 71 11.87 15.01 5.97
C ILE A 71 13.09 14.81 5.09
N GLU A 72 12.92 14.72 3.77
CA GLU A 72 14.02 14.53 2.82
C GLU A 72 14.91 15.78 2.69
N VAL A 73 14.32 16.98 2.73
CA VAL A 73 15.10 18.22 2.80
C VAL A 73 15.92 18.26 4.10
N LEU A 74 15.33 17.87 5.24
CA LEU A 74 16.05 17.78 6.51
C LEU A 74 17.09 16.64 6.52
N SER A 75 16.88 15.56 5.77
CA SER A 75 17.77 14.41 5.71
C SER A 75 19.14 14.79 5.13
N ARG A 76 19.19 15.76 4.20
CA ARG A 76 20.41 16.27 3.56
C ARG A 76 21.42 16.86 4.55
N ASP A 77 20.96 17.39 5.67
CA ASP A 77 21.81 17.94 6.73
C ASP A 77 22.25 16.89 7.77
N CYS A 78 21.92 15.62 7.55
CA CYS A 78 22.39 14.55 8.42
C CYS A 78 23.89 14.37 8.32
N LYS A 79 24.51 14.07 9.46
CA LYS A 79 25.95 13.76 9.53
C LYS A 79 26.35 12.59 8.62
N PHE A 80 25.45 11.64 8.39
CA PHE A 80 25.67 10.44 7.60
C PHE A 80 24.76 10.45 6.38
N ARG A 81 25.29 10.00 5.23
CA ARG A 81 24.55 9.93 3.96
C ARG A 81 23.52 8.80 3.92
N ASP A 82 23.74 7.75 4.69
CA ASP A 82 22.91 6.55 4.82
C ASP A 82 22.09 6.57 6.12
N CYS A 83 21.77 7.77 6.64
CA CYS A 83 21.04 7.93 7.88
C CYS A 83 19.63 7.31 7.77
N THR A 84 19.30 6.37 8.65
CA THR A 84 17.93 5.80 8.74
C THR A 84 16.99 6.66 9.58
N HIS A 85 17.52 7.71 10.21
CA HIS A 85 16.85 8.61 11.15
C HIS A 85 16.33 7.91 12.41
N VAL A 86 16.78 6.70 12.72
CA VAL A 86 16.31 5.89 13.86
C VAL A 86 17.16 6.12 15.10
N ASN A 87 18.49 6.01 15.01
CA ASN A 87 19.40 6.03 16.18
C ASN A 87 20.73 6.75 15.91
N GLU A 88 20.89 7.35 14.74
CA GLU A 88 22.17 7.92 14.30
C GLU A 88 22.51 9.20 15.06
N PRO A 89 23.75 9.34 15.53
CA PRO A 89 24.20 10.58 16.16
C PRO A 89 24.33 11.69 15.11
N GLY A 90 23.78 12.87 15.39
CA GLY A 90 23.81 13.99 14.45
C GLY A 90 22.79 13.90 13.31
N CYS A 91 21.71 13.13 13.49
CA CYS A 91 20.56 13.13 12.59
C CYS A 91 19.84 14.50 12.64
N ALA A 92 19.79 15.20 11.50
CA ALA A 92 19.14 16.50 11.40
C ALA A 92 17.62 16.41 11.54
N VAL A 93 16.99 15.33 11.04
CA VAL A 93 15.56 15.05 11.24
C VAL A 93 15.20 14.95 12.72
N LYS A 94 16.02 14.29 13.54
CA LYS A 94 15.79 14.22 15.00
C LYS A 94 15.93 15.57 15.68
N LYS A 95 16.93 16.36 15.30
CA LYS A 95 17.09 17.73 15.81
C LYS A 95 15.90 18.62 15.44
N ALA A 96 15.35 18.44 14.24
CA ALA A 96 14.14 19.14 13.81
C ALA A 96 12.91 18.76 14.66
N ILE A 97 12.82 17.51 15.11
CA ILE A 97 11.78 17.07 16.06
C ILE A 97 12.00 17.71 17.43
N GLU A 98 13.22 17.67 17.95
CA GLU A 98 13.57 18.26 19.26
C GLU A 98 13.32 19.78 19.31
N SER A 99 13.54 20.47 18.19
CA SER A 99 13.28 21.91 18.05
C SER A 99 11.84 22.26 17.68
N GLY A 100 10.97 21.27 17.44
CA GLY A 100 9.58 21.46 17.05
C GLY A 100 9.35 21.89 15.60
N VAL A 101 10.40 21.91 14.77
CA VAL A 101 10.32 22.19 13.33
C VAL A 101 9.60 21.05 12.60
N LEU A 102 9.81 19.80 13.04
CA LEU A 102 9.13 18.62 12.52
C LEU A 102 8.23 17.99 13.59
N ASP A 103 6.97 17.77 13.24
CA ASP A 103 6.02 17.12 14.16
C ASP A 103 6.38 15.64 14.38
N LEU A 104 6.36 15.21 15.63
CA LEU A 104 6.69 13.83 16.01
C LEU A 104 5.78 12.79 15.34
N ARG A 105 4.49 13.10 15.15
CA ARG A 105 3.55 12.17 14.49
C ARG A 105 3.88 12.03 13.01
N ARG A 106 4.33 13.11 12.36
CA ARG A 106 4.78 13.09 10.96
C ARG A 106 6.00 12.16 10.79
N TYR A 107 6.99 12.29 11.67
CA TYR A 107 8.15 11.38 11.71
C TYR A 107 7.75 9.92 11.97
N GLN A 108 6.84 9.67 12.92
CA GLN A 108 6.35 8.32 13.19
C GLN A 108 5.62 7.71 11.98
N HIS A 109 4.86 8.52 11.25
CA HIS A 109 4.18 8.07 10.04
C HIS A 109 5.17 7.71 8.93
N TYR A 110 6.20 8.53 8.73
CA TYR A 110 7.31 8.25 7.82
C TYR A 110 7.98 6.90 8.13
N LEU A 111 8.41 6.67 9.38
CA LEU A 111 9.04 5.42 9.77
C LEU A 111 8.13 4.20 9.58
N LYS A 112 6.83 4.36 9.86
CA LYS A 112 5.86 3.29 9.67
C LYS A 112 5.73 2.92 8.19
N LEU A 113 5.59 3.91 7.32
CA LEU A 113 5.44 3.69 5.89
C LEU A 113 6.70 3.05 5.28
N LYS A 114 7.89 3.53 5.65
CA LYS A 114 9.17 2.97 5.20
C LYS A 114 9.29 1.48 5.52
N LYS A 115 8.92 1.08 6.75
CA LYS A 115 8.89 -0.33 7.17
C LYS A 115 7.88 -1.16 6.39
N GLU A 116 6.72 -0.59 6.09
CA GLU A 116 5.67 -1.26 5.32
C GLU A 116 6.13 -1.52 3.88
N ILE A 117 6.78 -0.54 3.23
CA ILE A 117 7.37 -0.71 1.90
C ILE A 117 8.48 -1.76 1.91
N GLU A 118 9.39 -1.72 2.88
CA GLU A 118 10.45 -2.73 3.01
C GLU A 118 9.87 -4.14 3.15
N TYR A 119 8.84 -4.30 3.99
CA TYR A 119 8.16 -5.59 4.15
C TYR A 119 7.52 -6.07 2.84
N LEU A 120 6.85 -5.18 2.11
CA LEU A 120 6.23 -5.49 0.83
C LEU A 120 7.26 -5.85 -0.24
N SER A 121 8.40 -5.14 -0.30
CA SER A 121 9.46 -5.40 -1.28
C SER A 121 10.11 -6.78 -1.06
N ILE A 122 10.37 -7.15 0.20
CA ILE A 122 10.86 -8.49 0.56
C ILE A 122 9.87 -9.58 0.11
N LYS A 123 8.58 -9.41 0.42
CA LYS A 123 7.54 -10.37 0.07
C LYS A 123 7.38 -10.51 -1.45
N GLN A 124 7.43 -9.41 -2.19
CA GLN A 124 7.38 -9.43 -3.65
C GLN A 124 8.60 -10.14 -4.25
N ASN A 125 9.81 -9.86 -3.74
CA ASN A 125 11.03 -10.50 -4.23
C ASN A 125 11.02 -12.02 -3.99
N GLN A 126 10.50 -12.47 -2.84
CA GLN A 126 10.28 -13.89 -2.59
C GLN A 126 9.31 -14.50 -3.59
N MET A 127 8.17 -13.84 -3.83
CA MET A 127 7.15 -14.32 -4.78
C MET A 127 7.68 -14.38 -6.22
N LYS A 128 8.42 -13.35 -6.67
CA LYS A 128 9.11 -13.31 -7.97
C LYS A 128 10.03 -14.52 -8.13
N ARG A 129 10.91 -14.77 -7.15
CA ARG A 129 11.82 -15.94 -7.16
C ARG A 129 11.09 -17.28 -7.26
N VAL A 130 9.96 -17.44 -6.57
CA VAL A 130 9.14 -18.66 -6.65
C VAL A 130 8.55 -18.83 -8.05
N THR A 131 7.97 -17.76 -8.61
CA THR A 131 7.38 -17.79 -9.96
C THR A 131 8.41 -18.03 -11.06
N GLU A 132 9.60 -17.44 -10.97
CA GLU A 132 10.71 -17.65 -11.89
C GLU A 132 11.22 -19.10 -11.85
N LYS A 133 11.39 -19.67 -10.64
CA LYS A 133 11.76 -21.08 -10.49
C LYS A 133 10.71 -22.02 -11.10
N ALA A 134 9.43 -21.73 -10.91
CA ALA A 134 8.35 -22.51 -11.51
C ALA A 134 8.35 -22.40 -13.04
N ARG A 135 8.51 -21.20 -13.60
CA ARG A 135 8.67 -20.97 -15.04
C ARG A 135 9.87 -21.72 -15.62
N GLY A 136 11.04 -21.61 -14.99
CA GLY A 136 12.26 -22.31 -15.42
C GLY A 136 12.11 -23.83 -15.43
N ARG A 137 11.44 -24.41 -14.41
CA ARG A 137 11.11 -25.85 -14.38
C ARG A 137 10.20 -26.26 -15.55
N ASN A 138 9.18 -25.46 -15.85
CA ASN A 138 8.27 -25.73 -16.97
C ASN A 138 9.01 -25.64 -18.31
N ILE A 139 9.81 -24.60 -18.54
CA ILE A 139 10.62 -24.45 -19.75
C ILE A 139 11.58 -25.64 -19.91
N SER A 140 12.25 -26.06 -18.83
CA SER A 140 13.15 -27.22 -18.84
C SER A 140 12.42 -28.53 -19.20
N LYS A 141 11.19 -28.73 -18.71
CA LYS A 141 10.34 -29.88 -19.09
C LYS A 141 10.00 -29.86 -20.57
N TYR A 142 9.53 -28.73 -21.09
CA TYR A 142 9.21 -28.57 -22.53
C TYR A 142 10.44 -28.79 -23.41
N ALA A 143 11.60 -28.24 -23.03
CA ALA A 143 12.85 -28.43 -23.77
C ALA A 143 13.28 -29.90 -23.85
N LYS A 144 13.09 -30.69 -22.77
CA LYS A 144 13.36 -32.14 -22.77
C LYS A 144 12.44 -32.90 -23.73
N VAL A 145 11.15 -32.56 -23.76
CA VAL A 145 10.17 -33.18 -24.67
C VAL A 145 10.54 -32.88 -26.12
N VAL A 146 10.82 -31.62 -26.45
CA VAL A 146 11.24 -31.21 -27.80
C VAL A 146 12.54 -31.89 -28.22
N LYS A 147 13.51 -32.04 -27.32
CA LYS A 147 14.76 -32.75 -27.59
C LYS A 147 14.50 -34.23 -27.92
N LYS A 148 13.62 -34.89 -27.15
CA LYS A 148 13.25 -36.30 -27.35
C LYS A 148 12.57 -36.54 -28.71
N LEU A 149 11.68 -35.63 -29.11
CA LEU A 149 11.02 -35.64 -30.43
C LEU A 149 12.01 -35.44 -31.59
N LYS A 150 13.03 -34.59 -31.43
CA LYS A 150 14.07 -34.37 -32.45
C LYS A 150 15.05 -35.54 -32.59
N THR A 151 15.27 -36.33 -31.53
CA THR A 151 16.21 -37.45 -31.54
C THR A 151 15.60 -38.78 -32.04
N GLY A 152 14.34 -38.80 -32.49
CA GLY A 152 13.77 -39.96 -33.20
C GLY A 152 13.59 -41.25 -32.39
N ASN A 153 13.63 -41.19 -31.05
CA ASN A 153 13.36 -42.36 -30.20
C ASN A 153 11.86 -42.41 -29.83
N TYR A 154 11.09 -43.15 -30.64
CA TYR A 154 9.81 -43.73 -30.25
C TYR A 154 10.00 -45.19 -29.87
#